data_AF-A0A931YTY6-F1
#
_entry.id   AF-A0A931YTY6-F1
#
_cell.length_a   1.000
_cell.length_b   1.000
_cell.length_c   1.000
_cell.angle_alpha   90.00
_cell.angle_beta   90.00
_cell.angle_gamma   90.00
#
_symmetry.space_group_name_H-M   'P 1'
#
loop_
_entity.id
_entity.type
_entity.pdbx_description
1 polymer ?
#
loop_
_entity_poly.entity_id
_entity_poly.type
_entity_poly.pdbx_seq_one_letter_code
_entity_poly.pdbx_strand_id
1 'polypeptide(L)'
;DDWIIMFNEHAAGALKVERALHEGFFREFGLSPEDVARTPLAPANLAYTSYLLAVAYAAPYHEAIAALLPCYWIYWEAGKELERAGSPDPLYARWIATYASSEFGAIVRGVLDATDRIAAGLQAPEREAMRRHFVATSRYEWMFWEMGWRREAWPV
;
A
#
# COMPACT_ATOMS: atom_id res chain seq x y z
N ASP A 1 -7.08 4.32 -22.15
CA ASP A 1 -7.30 5.30 -21.07
C ASP A 1 -6.01 5.54 -20.31
N ASP A 2 -5.74 6.80 -19.94
CA ASP A 2 -4.49 7.20 -19.27
C ASP A 2 -4.27 6.48 -17.93
N TRP A 3 -5.35 6.12 -17.23
CA TRP A 3 -5.27 5.36 -15.97
C TRP A 3 -4.64 3.97 -16.16
N ILE A 4 -4.85 3.33 -17.32
CA ILE A 4 -4.29 2.00 -17.60
C ILE A 4 -2.77 2.12 -17.70
N ILE A 5 -2.29 3.12 -18.43
CA ILE A 5 -0.84 3.37 -18.58
C ILE A 5 -0.22 3.65 -17.21
N MET A 6 -0.83 4.57 -16.45
CA MET A 6 -0.39 4.92 -15.09
C MET A 6 -0.27 3.68 -14.18
N PHE A 7 -1.32 2.85 -14.09
CA PHE A 7 -1.28 1.68 -13.20
C PHE A 7 -0.30 0.59 -13.69
N ASN A 8 -0.09 0.44 -15.00
CA ASN A 8 0.95 -0.45 -15.52
C ASN A 8 2.36 0.05 -15.17
N GLU A 9 2.59 1.36 -15.27
CA GLU A 9 3.85 1.98 -14.85
C GLU A 9 4.06 1.85 -13.34
N HIS A 10 3.02 2.05 -12.53
CA HIS A 10 3.09 1.87 -11.08
C HIS A 10 3.39 0.42 -10.71
N ALA A 11 2.75 -0.57 -11.36
CA ALA A 11 3.03 -1.98 -11.13
C ALA A 11 4.48 -2.34 -11.47
N ALA A 12 5.00 -1.85 -12.60
CA ALA A 12 6.40 -2.02 -12.96
C ALA A 12 7.35 -1.29 -11.99
N GLY A 13 6.93 -0.12 -11.49
CA GLY A 13 7.64 0.67 -10.49
C GLY A 13 7.77 -0.06 -9.15
N ALA A 14 6.68 -0.61 -8.63
CA ALA A 14 6.70 -1.41 -7.40
C ALA A 14 7.66 -2.60 -7.49
N LEU A 15 7.64 -3.31 -8.62
CA LEU A 15 8.54 -4.45 -8.86
C LEU A 15 10.02 -4.07 -8.95
N LYS A 16 10.34 -2.84 -9.39
CA LYS A 16 11.73 -2.39 -9.57
C LYS A 16 12.25 -1.63 -8.36
N VAL A 17 11.50 -0.63 -7.91
CA VAL A 17 11.95 0.37 -6.92
C VAL A 17 11.67 -0.12 -5.51
N GLU A 18 10.43 -0.50 -5.22
CA GLU A 18 10.05 -0.95 -3.89
C GLU A 18 10.70 -2.29 -3.55
N ARG A 19 10.79 -3.21 -4.52
CA ARG A 19 11.56 -4.44 -4.34
C ARG A 19 13.03 -4.17 -4.03
N ALA A 20 13.69 -3.27 -4.76
CA ALA A 20 15.09 -2.94 -4.50
C ALA A 20 15.30 -2.30 -3.13
N LEU A 21 14.37 -1.46 -2.68
CA LEU A 21 14.37 -0.88 -1.33
C LEU A 21 14.31 -1.99 -0.26
N HIS A 22 13.33 -2.90 -0.38
CA HIS A 22 13.15 -4.00 0.57
C HIS A 22 14.32 -4.98 0.54
N GLU A 23 14.85 -5.33 -0.63
CA GLU A 23 16.05 -6.17 -0.77
C GLU A 23 17.30 -5.50 -0.15
N GLY A 24 17.35 -4.16 -0.10
CA GLY A 24 18.33 -3.43 0.70
C GLY A 24 18.15 -3.68 2.19
N PHE A 25 16.94 -3.47 2.71
CA PHE A 25 16.64 -3.68 4.13
C PHE A 25 16.86 -5.13 4.58
N PHE A 26 16.44 -6.12 3.78
CA PHE A 26 16.64 -7.53 4.11
C PHE A 26 18.12 -7.87 4.29
N ARG A 27 19.00 -7.35 3.44
CA ARG A 27 20.46 -7.53 3.58
C ARG A 27 21.00 -6.89 4.85
N GLU A 28 20.53 -5.69 5.18
CA GLU A 28 20.93 -4.98 6.41
C GLU A 28 20.41 -5.68 7.67
N PHE A 29 19.29 -6.41 7.57
CA PHE A 29 18.75 -7.29 8.61
C PHE A 29 19.40 -8.69 8.64
N GLY A 30 20.34 -8.99 7.74
CA GLY A 30 21.02 -10.28 7.67
C GLY A 30 20.15 -11.41 7.13
N LEU A 31 19.08 -11.10 6.39
CA LEU A 31 18.17 -12.08 5.78
C LEU A 31 18.66 -12.48 4.39
N SER A 32 18.70 -13.79 4.13
CA SER A 32 18.96 -14.32 2.79
C SER A 32 17.69 -14.27 1.92
N PRO A 33 17.82 -14.32 0.58
CA PRO A 33 16.67 -14.48 -0.30
C PRO A 33 15.83 -15.73 0.02
N GLU A 34 16.46 -16.80 0.51
CA GLU A 34 15.75 -18.01 0.92
C GLU A 34 14.92 -17.78 2.18
N ASP A 35 15.45 -17.06 3.18
CA ASP A 35 14.72 -16.70 4.40
C ASP A 35 13.46 -15.90 4.06
N VAL A 36 13.59 -14.90 3.18
CA VAL A 36 12.47 -14.07 2.72
C VAL A 36 11.45 -14.92 1.97
N ALA A 37 11.89 -15.77 1.03
CA ALA A 37 10.99 -16.60 0.22
C ALA A 37 10.24 -17.66 1.05
N ARG A 38 10.83 -18.15 2.14
CA ARG A 38 10.22 -19.14 3.04
C ARG A 38 9.36 -18.52 4.14
N THR A 39 9.37 -17.20 4.29
CA THR A 39 8.57 -16.51 5.31
C THR A 39 7.09 -16.62 4.98
N PRO A 40 6.27 -17.26 5.82
CA PRO A 40 4.84 -17.37 5.56
C PRO A 40 4.15 -16.02 5.71
N LEU A 41 3.03 -15.83 5.00
CA LEU A 41 2.17 -14.67 5.23
C LEU A 41 1.54 -14.78 6.62
N ALA A 42 1.65 -13.70 7.39
CA ALA A 42 0.87 -13.52 8.62
C ALA A 42 -0.63 -13.50 8.30
N PRO A 43 -1.50 -13.95 9.23
CA PRO A 43 -2.95 -13.95 9.04
C PRO A 43 -3.52 -12.63 8.51
N ALA A 44 -3.13 -11.48 9.08
CA ALA A 44 -3.60 -10.18 8.64
C ALA A 44 -3.16 -9.85 7.19
N ASN A 45 -1.92 -10.18 6.81
CA ASN A 45 -1.42 -9.96 5.46
C ASN A 45 -2.16 -10.84 4.42
N LEU A 46 -2.39 -12.10 4.76
CA LEU A 46 -3.16 -13.01 3.91
C LEU A 46 -4.59 -12.49 3.74
N ALA A 47 -5.23 -12.06 4.82
CA ALA A 47 -6.58 -11.50 4.77
C ALA A 47 -6.65 -10.24 3.92
N TYR A 48 -5.70 -9.30 4.08
CA TYR A 48 -5.67 -8.06 3.32
C TYR A 48 -5.49 -8.33 1.81
N THR A 49 -4.47 -9.10 1.44
CA THR A 49 -4.20 -9.41 0.03
C THR A 49 -5.32 -10.22 -0.62
N SER A 50 -5.93 -11.16 0.11
CA SER A 50 -7.11 -11.90 -0.35
C SER A 50 -8.32 -10.97 -0.56
N TYR A 51 -8.53 -9.98 0.31
CA TYR A 51 -9.59 -8.99 0.15
C TYR A 51 -9.39 -8.15 -1.11
N LEU A 52 -8.17 -7.65 -1.35
CA LEU A 52 -7.85 -6.89 -2.56
C LEU A 52 -8.10 -7.70 -3.82
N LEU A 53 -7.66 -8.95 -3.85
CA LEU A 53 -7.90 -9.85 -4.99
C LEU A 53 -9.39 -10.11 -5.19
N ALA A 54 -10.15 -10.38 -4.13
CA ALA A 54 -11.59 -10.61 -4.23
C ALA A 54 -12.33 -9.40 -4.83
N VAL A 55 -12.01 -8.18 -4.40
CA VAL A 55 -12.61 -6.96 -4.96
C VAL A 55 -12.20 -6.77 -6.42
N ALA A 56 -10.91 -6.95 -6.74
CA ALA A 56 -10.42 -6.80 -8.10
C ALA A 56 -11.05 -7.79 -9.10
N TYR A 57 -11.37 -9.01 -8.65
CA TYR A 57 -12.01 -10.03 -9.49
C TYR A 57 -13.54 -9.88 -9.61
N ALA A 58 -14.21 -9.44 -8.54
CA ALA A 58 -15.67 -9.56 -8.44
C ALA A 58 -16.42 -8.21 -8.43
N ALA A 59 -15.73 -7.08 -8.28
CA ALA A 59 -16.35 -5.76 -8.18
C ALA A 59 -16.05 -4.88 -9.40
N PRO A 60 -16.87 -3.85 -9.66
CA PRO A 60 -16.57 -2.85 -10.68
C PRO A 60 -15.24 -2.14 -10.44
N TYR A 61 -14.64 -1.62 -11.51
CA TYR A 61 -13.33 -0.96 -11.48
C TYR A 61 -13.24 0.18 -10.43
N HIS A 62 -14.30 0.96 -10.24
CA HIS A 62 -14.31 2.04 -9.26
C HIS A 62 -14.15 1.54 -7.81
N GLU A 63 -14.68 0.36 -7.48
CA GLU A 63 -14.52 -0.28 -6.17
C GLU A 63 -13.11 -0.85 -5.98
N ALA A 64 -12.52 -1.43 -7.04
CA ALA A 64 -11.16 -1.94 -7.02
C ALA A 64 -10.12 -0.84 -6.75
N ILE A 65 -10.25 0.32 -7.42
CA ILE A 65 -9.37 1.47 -7.14
C ILE A 65 -9.56 1.96 -5.70
N ALA A 66 -10.79 2.08 -5.24
CA ALA A 66 -11.07 2.55 -3.89
C ALA A 66 -10.50 1.62 -2.82
N ALA A 67 -10.50 0.30 -3.06
CA ALA A 67 -9.85 -0.68 -2.20
C ALA A 67 -8.32 -0.52 -2.19
N LEU A 68 -7.72 -0.20 -3.34
CA LEU A 68 -6.28 -0.05 -3.47
C LEU A 68 -5.75 1.30 -2.93
N LEU A 69 -6.54 2.37 -3.03
CA LEU A 69 -6.11 3.73 -2.73
C LEU A 69 -5.44 3.92 -1.35
N PRO A 70 -5.91 3.31 -0.25
CA PRO A 70 -5.29 3.47 1.07
C PRO A 70 -3.81 3.12 1.13
N CYS A 71 -3.31 2.11 0.40
CA CYS A 71 -1.91 1.72 0.50
C CYS A 71 -0.96 2.81 -0.05
N TYR A 72 -1.40 3.57 -1.06
CA TYR A 72 -0.69 4.75 -1.53
C TYR A 72 -0.80 5.89 -0.53
N TRP A 73 -2.04 6.23 -0.17
CA TRP A 73 -2.32 7.48 0.53
C TRP A 73 -1.85 7.44 1.99
N ILE A 74 -2.11 6.35 2.72
CA ILE A 74 -1.72 6.22 4.13
C ILE A 74 -0.20 6.27 4.26
N TYR A 75 0.55 5.60 3.40
CA TYR A 75 2.01 5.65 3.43
C TYR A 75 2.54 7.06 3.21
N TRP A 76 1.97 7.82 2.27
CA TRP A 76 2.38 9.20 2.04
C TRP A 76 2.06 10.11 3.23
N GLU A 77 0.88 9.98 3.84
CA GLU A 77 0.52 10.75 5.04
C GLU A 77 1.40 10.37 6.24
N ALA A 78 1.66 9.08 6.46
CA ALA A 78 2.53 8.60 7.52
C ALA A 78 3.97 9.08 7.33
N GLY A 79 4.49 9.03 6.09
CA GLY A 79 5.81 9.54 5.73
C GLY A 79 5.95 11.03 6.06
N LYS A 80 5.00 11.86 5.62
CA LYS A 80 4.98 13.31 5.93
C LYS A 80 4.94 13.59 7.42
N GLU A 81 4.18 12.83 8.19
CA GLU A 81 4.09 13.03 9.64
C GLU A 81 5.41 12.64 10.33
N LEU A 82 5.99 11.50 9.97
CA LEU A 82 7.23 11.01 10.53
C LEU A 82 8.44 11.86 10.13
N GLU A 83 8.44 12.46 8.94
CA GLU A 83 9.49 13.37 8.48
C GLU A 83 9.66 14.57 9.41
N ARG A 84 8.57 15.07 10.01
CA ARG A 84 8.63 16.18 10.98
C ARG A 84 9.38 15.82 12.25
N ALA A 85 9.27 14.56 12.68
CA ALA A 85 9.98 14.07 13.86
C ALA A 85 11.41 13.64 13.52
N GLY A 86 11.62 13.08 12.33
CA GLY A 86 12.86 12.43 11.94
C GLY A 86 13.14 11.14 12.71
N SER A 87 14.21 10.44 12.35
CA SER A 87 14.70 9.27 13.09
C SER A 87 16.23 9.28 13.17
N PRO A 88 16.82 8.99 14.33
CA PRO A 88 18.27 8.81 14.45
C PRO A 88 18.74 7.48 13.84
N ASP A 89 17.83 6.54 13.61
CA ASP A 89 18.13 5.28 12.93
C ASP A 89 18.17 5.50 11.42
N PRO A 90 19.30 5.25 10.74
CA PRO A 90 19.45 5.48 9.30
C PRO A 90 18.50 4.62 8.45
N LEU A 91 18.07 3.46 8.93
CA LEU A 91 17.09 2.60 8.24
C LEU A 91 15.72 3.26 8.23
N TYR A 92 15.26 3.69 9.40
CA TYR A 92 13.97 4.37 9.52
C TYR A 92 13.99 5.74 8.82
N ALA A 93 15.10 6.47 8.89
CA ALA A 93 15.25 7.73 8.15
C ALA A 93 15.10 7.53 6.64
N ARG A 94 15.68 6.46 6.06
CA ARG A 94 15.51 6.12 4.63
C ARG A 94 14.07 5.72 4.28
N TRP A 95 13.44 4.92 5.14
CA TRP A 95 12.04 4.54 4.95
C TRP A 95 11.14 5.79 4.94
N ILE A 96 11.31 6.67 5.94
CA ILE A 96 10.57 7.93 6.05
C ILE A 96 10.81 8.81 4.82
N ALA A 97 12.07 9.03 4.43
CA ALA A 97 12.41 9.84 3.27
C ALA A 97 11.80 9.31 1.97
N THR A 98 11.68 7.99 1.82
CA THR A 98 11.04 7.38 0.63
C THR A 98 9.57 7.77 0.56
N TYR A 99 8.80 7.53 1.63
CA TYR A 99 7.36 7.75 1.62
C TYR A 99 6.96 9.21 1.80
N ALA A 100 7.83 10.06 2.37
CA ALA A 100 7.63 11.51 2.42
C ALA A 100 8.03 12.23 1.11
N SER A 101 8.77 11.54 0.22
CA SER A 101 9.34 12.15 -0.99
C SER A 101 8.30 12.80 -1.90
N SER A 102 8.75 13.82 -2.62
CA SER A 102 7.93 14.52 -3.61
C SER A 102 7.51 13.60 -4.77
N GLU A 103 8.39 12.65 -5.10
CA GLU A 103 8.28 11.62 -6.12
C GLU A 103 7.18 10.62 -5.75
N PHE A 104 7.21 10.06 -4.54
CA PHE A 104 6.12 9.20 -4.06
C PHE A 104 4.81 9.99 -3.97
N GLY A 105 4.85 11.23 -3.48
CA GLY A 105 3.67 12.09 -3.46
C GLY A 105 3.08 12.36 -4.85
N ALA A 106 3.87 12.43 -5.91
CA ALA A 106 3.37 12.60 -7.28
C ALA A 106 2.59 11.36 -7.75
N ILE A 107 3.09 10.16 -7.43
CA ILE A 107 2.39 8.89 -7.68
C ILE A 107 1.05 8.87 -6.95
N VAL A 108 1.03 9.20 -5.65
CA VAL A 108 -0.20 9.20 -4.85
C VAL A 108 -1.22 10.20 -5.38
N ARG A 109 -0.79 11.42 -5.74
CA ARG A 109 -1.68 12.42 -6.35
C ARG A 109 -2.29 11.95 -7.67
N GLY A 110 -1.53 11.23 -8.50
CA GLY A 110 -2.06 10.63 -9.73
C GLY A 110 -3.20 9.63 -9.46
N VAL A 111 -3.04 8.78 -8.44
CA VAL A 111 -4.09 7.82 -8.04
C VAL A 111 -5.31 8.52 -7.44
N LEU A 112 -5.11 9.57 -6.62
CA LEU A 112 -6.19 10.41 -6.08
C LEU A 112 -6.98 11.08 -7.21
N ASP A 113 -6.31 11.75 -8.14
CA ASP A 113 -6.94 12.42 -9.29
C ASP A 113 -7.73 11.43 -10.15
N ALA A 114 -7.18 10.23 -10.39
CA ALA A 114 -7.87 9.18 -11.12
C ALA A 114 -9.14 8.70 -10.38
N THR A 115 -9.04 8.52 -9.06
CA THR A 115 -10.18 8.12 -8.21
C THR A 115 -11.27 9.18 -8.22
N ASP A 116 -10.92 10.46 -8.07
CA ASP A 116 -11.86 11.57 -8.04
C ASP A 116 -12.58 11.74 -9.39
N ARG A 117 -11.86 11.62 -10.51
CA ARG A 117 -12.45 11.67 -11.86
C ARG A 117 -13.47 10.57 -12.07
N ILE A 118 -13.20 9.36 -11.59
CA ILE A 118 -14.14 8.23 -11.66
C ILE A 118 -15.35 8.50 -10.77
N ALA A 119 -15.13 8.90 -9.53
CA ALA A 119 -16.20 9.16 -8.56
C ALA A 119 -17.16 10.29 -8.97
N ALA A 120 -16.70 11.26 -9.77
CA ALA A 120 -17.51 12.35 -10.29
C ALA A 120 -18.69 11.88 -11.17
N GLY A 121 -18.53 10.76 -11.88
CA GLY A 121 -19.56 10.19 -12.74
C GLY A 121 -20.54 9.24 -12.05
N LEU A 122 -20.27 8.87 -10.80
CA LEU A 122 -21.01 7.83 -10.08
C LEU A 122 -22.26 8.38 -9.38
N GLN A 123 -23.16 7.48 -9.01
CA GLN A 123 -24.30 7.75 -8.15
C GLN A 123 -23.96 7.50 -6.68
N ALA A 124 -24.85 7.92 -5.78
CA ALA A 124 -24.64 7.77 -4.34
C ALA A 124 -24.36 6.32 -3.89
N PRO A 125 -25.04 5.28 -4.41
CA PRO A 125 -24.77 3.90 -4.01
C PRO A 125 -23.35 3.41 -4.38
N GLU A 126 -22.85 3.81 -5.55
CA GLU A 126 -21.52 3.42 -6.04
C GLU A 126 -20.41 4.13 -5.26
N ARG A 127 -20.58 5.43 -4.98
CA ARG A 127 -19.66 6.17 -4.10
C ARG A 127 -19.62 5.60 -2.69
N GLU A 128 -20.77 5.17 -2.17
CA GLU A 128 -20.85 4.51 -0.87
C GLU A 128 -20.13 3.15 -0.90
N ALA A 129 -20.20 2.40 -2.01
CA ALA A 129 -19.41 1.18 -2.19
C ALA A 129 -17.90 1.46 -2.19
N MET A 130 -17.44 2.46 -2.94
CA MET A 130 -16.04 2.91 -2.90
C MET A 130 -15.60 3.25 -1.47
N ARG A 131 -16.41 4.02 -0.74
CA ARG A 131 -16.12 4.41 0.65
C ARG A 131 -15.98 3.19 1.56
N ARG A 132 -16.85 2.18 1.42
CA ARG A 132 -16.75 0.94 2.20
C ARG A 132 -15.43 0.23 1.97
N HIS A 133 -15.00 0.09 0.71
CA HIS A 133 -13.74 -0.55 0.37
C HIS A 133 -12.54 0.24 0.90
N PHE A 134 -12.52 1.55 0.70
CA PHE A 134 -11.49 2.44 1.23
C PHE A 134 -11.34 2.31 2.76
N VAL A 135 -12.45 2.31 3.49
CA VAL A 135 -12.43 2.16 4.96
C VAL A 135 -11.96 0.75 5.37
N ALA A 136 -12.39 -0.29 4.66
CA ALA A 136 -11.98 -1.66 4.95
C ALA A 136 -10.47 -1.84 4.77
N THR A 137 -9.90 -1.37 3.67
CA THR A 137 -8.46 -1.51 3.41
C THR A 137 -7.61 -0.56 4.24
N SER A 138 -8.14 0.59 4.67
CA SER A 138 -7.51 1.42 5.71
C SER A 138 -7.40 0.70 7.06
N ARG A 139 -8.39 -0.13 7.43
CA ARG A 139 -8.32 -0.98 8.63
C ARG A 139 -7.27 -2.07 8.47
N TYR A 140 -7.19 -2.69 7.28
CA TYR A 140 -6.15 -3.67 7.00
C TYR A 140 -4.74 -3.07 7.05
N GLU A 141 -4.54 -1.84 6.59
CA GLU A 141 -3.27 -1.13 6.75
C GLU A 141 -2.90 -0.96 8.23
N TRP A 142 -3.85 -0.54 9.07
CA TRP A 142 -3.62 -0.49 10.51
C TRP A 142 -3.25 -1.86 11.10
N MET A 143 -3.95 -2.92 10.69
CA MET A 143 -3.63 -4.29 11.10
C MET A 143 -2.26 -4.76 10.57
N PHE A 144 -1.82 -4.27 9.40
CA PHE A 144 -0.50 -4.55 8.84
C PHE A 144 0.62 -3.95 9.71
N TRP A 145 0.42 -2.75 10.26
CA TRP A 145 1.33 -2.18 11.26
C TRP A 145 1.32 -2.98 12.56
N GLU A 146 0.12 -3.34 13.05
CA GLU A 146 -0.02 -4.12 14.29
C GLU A 146 0.63 -5.50 14.17
N MET A 147 0.44 -6.21 13.04
CA MET A 147 1.01 -7.54 12.85
C MET A 147 2.54 -7.50 12.86
N GLY A 148 3.15 -6.45 12.29
CA GLY A 148 4.60 -6.25 12.31
C GLY A 148 5.12 -5.98 13.73
N TRP A 149 4.41 -5.13 14.49
CA TRP A 149 4.75 -4.82 15.87
C TRP A 149 4.62 -6.04 16.80
N ARG A 150 3.53 -6.80 16.67
CA ARG A 150 3.26 -8.00 17.48
C ARG A 150 3.97 -9.25 16.99
N ARG A 151 4.55 -9.21 15.79
CA ARG A 151 5.10 -10.37 15.07
C ARG A 151 4.04 -11.48 14.96
N GLU A 152 2.88 -11.10 14.42
CA GLU A 152 1.73 -12.00 14.29
C GLU A 152 2.10 -13.30 13.58
N ALA A 153 1.65 -14.42 14.13
CA ALA A 153 1.74 -15.73 13.54
C ALA A 153 0.38 -16.42 13.60
N TRP A 154 0.22 -17.50 12.85
CA TRP A 154 -0.95 -18.36 12.96
C TRP A 154 -1.04 -18.94 14.39
N PRO A 155 -2.22 -18.90 15.03
CA PRO A 155 -2.38 -19.36 16.41
C PRO A 155 -2.58 -20.88 16.52
N VAL A 156 -2.20 -21.65 15.49
CA VAL A 156 -2.44 -23.10 15.35
C VAL A 156 -1.20 -23.84 14.87
#